data_AF-A0A7Y5FZ48-F1
#
_entry.id   AF-A0A7Y5FZ48-F1
#
_cell.length_a   1.000
_cell.length_b   1.000
_cell.length_c   1.000
_cell.angle_alpha   90.00
_cell.angle_beta   90.00
_cell.angle_gamma   90.00
#
_symmetry.space_group_name_H-M   'P 1'
#
loop_
_entity.id
_entity.type
_entity.pdbx_description
1 polymer ?
#
loop_
_entity_poly.entity_id
_entity_poly.type
_entity_poly.pdbx_seq_one_letter_code
_entity_poly.pdbx_strand_id
1 'polypeptide(L)'
;MRQKTKAVAAVCAGLLLINAASHAQEARVLTLEQSINIALNRSHQVKQLEQSLLNSRLNLRAAEAGLKSYGDLVFSSLPNLREGISQTQIGTGEFVFPRQNFVDLQAELYVNQPIAQTDGVISLVGVMQRFRQSITTPIDFGGMTFEQKVTSTTYIPQLRLQFSQPLFTLNRRKTLYRRADLN
;
A
#
# COMPACT_ATOMS: atom_id res chain seq x y z
N MET A 1 -58.23 -43.62 0.75
CA MET A 1 -57.18 -42.57 0.89
C MET A 1 -57.65 -41.12 0.66
N ARG A 2 -58.90 -40.83 0.22
CA ARG A 2 -59.36 -39.46 -0.12
C ARG A 2 -59.82 -38.56 1.04
N GLN A 3 -60.06 -39.09 2.24
CA GLN A 3 -60.50 -38.27 3.39
C GLN A 3 -59.33 -37.61 4.15
N LYS A 4 -58.15 -38.25 4.22
CA LYS A 4 -56.97 -37.70 4.92
C LYS A 4 -56.43 -36.44 4.23
N THR A 5 -56.53 -36.34 2.91
CA THR A 5 -56.08 -35.18 2.13
C THR A 5 -56.96 -33.93 2.31
N LYS A 6 -58.26 -34.09 2.54
CA LYS A 6 -59.17 -32.95 2.81
C LYS A 6 -58.97 -32.37 4.22
N ALA A 7 -58.69 -33.22 5.20
CA ALA A 7 -58.40 -32.80 6.57
C ALA A 7 -57.08 -32.00 6.68
N VAL A 8 -56.03 -32.44 5.98
CA VAL A 8 -54.74 -31.73 5.94
C VAL A 8 -54.85 -30.36 5.28
N ALA A 9 -55.61 -30.24 4.18
CA ALA A 9 -55.83 -28.96 3.51
C ALA A 9 -56.59 -27.95 4.39
N ALA A 10 -57.57 -28.41 5.19
CA ALA A 10 -58.31 -27.56 6.12
C ALA A 10 -57.44 -27.05 7.28
N VAL A 11 -56.52 -27.88 7.79
CA VAL A 11 -55.58 -27.48 8.84
C VAL A 11 -54.56 -26.47 8.32
N CYS A 12 -54.05 -26.63 7.09
CA CYS A 12 -53.14 -25.67 6.47
C CYS A 12 -53.81 -24.31 6.19
N ALA A 13 -55.08 -24.31 5.74
CA ALA A 13 -55.83 -23.08 5.54
C ALA A 13 -56.12 -22.36 6.87
N GLY A 14 -56.41 -23.11 7.94
CA GLY A 14 -56.56 -22.56 9.29
C GLY A 14 -55.28 -21.92 9.82
N LEU A 15 -54.11 -22.55 9.60
CA LEU A 15 -52.82 -22.02 10.04
C LEU A 15 -52.44 -20.71 9.32
N LEU A 16 -52.77 -20.60 8.02
CA LEU A 16 -52.55 -19.39 7.23
C LEU A 16 -53.43 -18.21 7.69
N LEU A 17 -54.67 -18.48 8.08
CA LEU A 17 -55.60 -17.45 8.58
C LEU A 17 -55.21 -16.94 9.98
N ILE A 18 -54.67 -17.80 10.84
CA ILE A 18 -54.20 -17.40 12.18
C ILE A 18 -52.93 -16.53 12.09
N ASN A 19 -52.03 -16.81 11.14
CA ASN A 19 -50.86 -15.97 10.87
C ASN A 19 -51.24 -14.61 10.26
N ALA A 20 -52.29 -14.55 9.44
CA ALA A 20 -52.75 -13.29 8.85
C ALA A 20 -53.39 -12.36 9.92
N ALA A 21 -54.12 -12.93 10.88
CA ALA A 21 -54.77 -12.16 11.95
C ALA A 21 -53.78 -11.58 12.98
N SER A 22 -52.60 -12.17 13.14
CA SER A 22 -51.57 -11.73 14.10
C SER A 22 -50.66 -10.61 13.54
N HIS A 23 -50.86 -10.18 12.29
CA HIS A 23 -50.12 -9.09 11.65
C HIS A 23 -50.93 -7.81 11.43
N ALA A 24 -52.14 -7.70 11.95
CA ALA A 24 -52.88 -6.43 11.98
C ALA A 24 -52.25 -5.49 13.03
N GLN A 25 -51.16 -4.81 12.64
CA GLN A 25 -50.52 -3.79 13.47
C GLN A 25 -51.47 -2.61 13.65
N GLU A 26 -51.78 -2.28 14.91
CA GLU A 26 -52.53 -1.07 15.28
C GLU A 26 -51.92 0.18 14.66
N ALA A 27 -52.78 1.10 14.21
CA ALA A 27 -52.39 2.40 13.68
C ALA A 27 -51.66 3.21 14.76
N ARG A 28 -50.33 3.15 14.76
CA ARG A 28 -49.49 3.86 15.71
C ARG A 28 -49.46 5.35 15.38
N VAL A 29 -50.26 6.14 16.10
CA VAL A 29 -50.24 7.60 16.03
C VAL A 29 -48.94 8.10 16.64
N LEU A 30 -47.97 8.44 15.79
CA LEU A 30 -46.68 8.99 16.19
C LEU A 30 -46.85 10.48 16.48
N THR A 31 -46.29 10.94 17.60
CA THR A 31 -46.13 12.38 17.82
C THR A 31 -45.09 12.93 16.84
N LEU A 32 -45.14 14.25 16.56
CA LEU A 32 -44.19 14.91 15.65
C LEU A 32 -42.73 14.62 16.04
N GLU A 33 -42.45 14.64 17.35
CA GLU A 33 -41.12 14.40 17.91
C GLU A 33 -40.66 12.95 17.75
N GLN A 34 -41.57 11.98 17.87
CA GLN A 34 -41.28 10.58 17.56
C GLN A 34 -41.03 10.37 16.06
N SER A 35 -41.77 11.08 15.21
CA SER A 35 -41.59 11.04 13.75
C SER A 35 -40.23 11.60 13.33
N ILE A 36 -39.80 12.71 13.93
CA ILE A 36 -38.47 13.31 13.71
C ILE A 36 -37.36 12.37 14.20
N ASN A 37 -37.48 11.78 15.39
CA ASN A 37 -36.48 10.83 15.90
C ASN A 37 -36.37 9.56 15.05
N ILE A 38 -37.49 9.03 14.56
CA ILE A 38 -37.49 7.89 13.63
C ILE A 38 -36.86 8.30 12.29
N ALA A 39 -37.19 9.50 11.79
CA ALA A 39 -36.60 10.03 10.57
C ALA A 39 -35.09 10.24 10.72
N LEU A 40 -34.59 10.81 11.82
CA LEU A 40 -33.15 10.96 12.06
C LEU A 40 -32.42 9.61 12.06
N ASN A 41 -33.00 8.59 12.69
CA ASN A 41 -32.36 7.27 12.80
C ASN A 41 -32.49 6.39 11.54
N ARG A 42 -33.60 6.51 10.79
CA ARG A 42 -33.92 5.62 9.67
C ARG A 42 -33.87 6.29 8.31
N SER A 43 -33.85 7.62 8.22
CA SER A 43 -33.83 8.32 6.94
C SER A 43 -32.53 8.06 6.20
N HIS A 44 -32.67 7.66 4.94
CA HIS A 44 -31.55 7.56 4.01
C HIS A 44 -30.89 8.91 3.76
N GLN A 45 -31.64 10.02 3.81
CA GLN A 45 -31.11 11.36 3.60
C GLN A 45 -30.16 11.78 4.73
N VAL A 46 -30.50 11.44 5.99
CA VAL A 46 -29.64 11.76 7.14
C VAL A 46 -28.35 10.94 7.09
N LYS A 47 -28.45 9.64 6.78
CA LYS A 47 -27.26 8.79 6.56
C LYS A 47 -26.40 9.29 5.39
N GLN A 48 -27.01 9.76 4.31
CA GLN A 48 -26.29 10.34 3.18
C GLN A 48 -25.57 11.63 3.58
N LEU A 49 -26.22 12.48 4.38
CA LEU A 49 -25.61 13.70 4.90
C LEU A 49 -24.43 13.41 5.83
N GLU A 50 -24.56 12.43 6.73
CA GLU A 50 -23.47 11.97 7.60
C GLU A 50 -22.28 11.45 6.79
N GLN A 51 -22.53 10.63 5.77
CA GLN A 51 -21.51 10.15 4.85
C GLN A 51 -20.83 11.30 4.10
N SER A 52 -21.61 12.28 3.63
CA SER A 52 -21.08 13.48 2.97
C SER A 52 -20.17 14.27 3.90
N LEU A 53 -20.59 14.50 5.15
CA LEU A 53 -19.80 15.20 6.16
C LEU A 53 -18.51 14.45 6.48
N LEU A 54 -18.58 13.12 6.62
CA LEU A 54 -17.41 12.28 6.83
C LEU A 54 -16.43 12.40 5.67
N ASN A 55 -16.93 12.36 4.43
CA ASN A 55 -16.12 12.51 3.23
C ASN A 55 -15.46 13.89 3.17
N SER A 56 -16.18 14.98 3.46
CA SER A 56 -15.61 16.33 3.53
C SER A 56 -14.45 16.39 4.54
N ARG A 57 -14.64 15.82 5.74
CA ARG A 57 -13.58 15.76 6.77
C ARG A 57 -12.35 14.96 6.33
N LEU A 58 -12.56 13.82 5.67
CA LEU A 58 -11.46 13.00 5.15
C LEU A 58 -10.72 13.72 4.02
N ASN A 59 -11.43 14.44 3.16
CA ASN A 59 -10.85 15.23 2.08
C ASN A 59 -9.99 16.38 2.64
N LEU A 60 -10.45 17.10 3.66
CA LEU A 60 -9.67 18.13 4.33
C LEU A 60 -8.38 17.55 4.92
N ARG A 61 -8.50 16.42 5.65
CA ARG A 61 -7.35 15.74 6.24
C ARG A 61 -6.35 15.26 5.18
N ALA A 62 -6.83 14.78 4.03
CA ALA A 62 -5.98 14.39 2.92
C ALA A 62 -5.27 15.60 2.29
N ALA A 63 -5.97 16.72 2.12
CA ALA A 63 -5.37 17.96 1.61
C ALA A 63 -4.29 18.51 2.57
N GLU A 64 -4.54 18.49 3.87
CA GLU A 64 -3.55 18.85 4.90
C GLU A 64 -2.35 17.91 4.89
N ALA A 65 -2.58 16.60 4.78
CA ALA A 65 -1.50 15.61 4.68
C ALA A 65 -0.64 15.83 3.43
N GLY A 66 -1.23 16.28 2.32
CA GLY A 66 -0.51 16.64 1.09
C GLY A 66 0.47 17.81 1.22
N LEU A 67 0.43 18.56 2.32
CA LEU A 67 1.40 19.62 2.64
C LEU A 67 2.52 19.15 3.58
N LYS A 68 2.41 17.95 4.14
CA LYS A 68 3.40 17.39 5.06
C LYS A 68 4.53 16.71 4.31
N SER A 69 5.68 16.62 4.96
CA SER A 69 6.75 15.74 4.52
C SER A 69 6.27 14.29 4.47
N TYR A 70 6.67 13.57 3.44
CA TYR A 70 6.51 12.12 3.34
C TYR A 70 7.84 11.49 2.95
N GLY A 71 8.03 10.22 3.34
CA GLY A 71 9.25 9.49 3.04
C GLY A 71 8.95 8.08 2.58
N ASP A 72 9.68 7.65 1.55
CA ASP A 72 9.54 6.35 0.90
C ASP A 72 10.88 5.62 0.93
N LEU A 73 10.87 4.35 1.30
CA LEU A 73 12.04 3.47 1.23
C LEU A 73 11.80 2.42 0.15
N VAL A 74 12.65 2.42 -0.87
CA VAL A 74 12.59 1.52 -2.02
C VAL A 74 13.82 0.63 -2.02
N PHE A 75 13.62 -0.68 -2.20
CA PHE A 75 14.72 -1.63 -2.40
C PHE A 75 14.80 -1.98 -3.89
N SER A 76 15.77 -1.40 -4.60
CA SER A 76 15.96 -1.58 -6.04
C SER A 76 16.57 -2.95 -6.36
N SER A 77 17.38 -3.51 -5.46
CA SER A 77 17.82 -4.90 -5.53
C SER A 77 17.78 -5.54 -4.14
N LEU A 78 17.18 -6.73 -4.06
CA LEU A 78 17.25 -7.60 -2.89
C LEU A 78 18.51 -8.47 -2.99
N PRO A 79 19.07 -8.94 -1.85
CA PRO A 79 20.32 -9.68 -1.86
C PRO A 79 20.14 -10.99 -2.63
N ASN A 80 20.63 -11.01 -3.87
CA ASN A 80 20.59 -12.17 -4.73
C ASN A 80 22.00 -12.73 -4.89
N LEU A 81 22.17 -14.02 -4.59
CA LEU A 81 23.43 -14.72 -4.81
C LEU A 81 23.47 -15.21 -6.25
N ARG A 82 24.38 -14.63 -7.05
CA ARG A 82 24.70 -15.13 -8.38
C ARG A 82 26.04 -15.83 -8.34
N GLU A 83 26.07 -17.06 -8.80
CA GLU A 83 27.28 -17.86 -8.94
C GLU A 83 27.60 -18.04 -10.43
N GLY A 84 28.86 -17.79 -10.79
CA GLY A 84 29.37 -17.99 -12.13
C GLY A 84 30.76 -18.60 -12.11
N ILE A 85 31.08 -19.41 -13.09
CA ILE A 85 32.43 -19.94 -13.32
C ILE A 85 32.93 -19.28 -14.61
N SER A 86 34.05 -18.56 -14.53
CA SER A 86 34.61 -17.87 -15.69
C SER A 86 36.08 -18.22 -15.85
N GLN A 87 36.49 -18.58 -17.07
CA GLN A 87 37.89 -18.80 -17.41
C GLN A 87 38.65 -17.48 -17.28
N THR A 88 39.69 -17.47 -16.45
CA THR A 88 40.58 -16.30 -16.30
C THR A 88 42.01 -16.75 -16.55
N GLN A 89 42.71 -16.06 -17.44
CA GLN A 89 44.12 -16.32 -17.72
C GLN A 89 44.98 -15.64 -16.65
N ILE A 90 45.84 -16.41 -15.98
CA ILE A 90 46.80 -15.87 -15.02
C ILE A 90 48.03 -15.39 -15.81
N GLY A 91 48.77 -14.41 -15.29
CA GLY A 91 49.95 -13.82 -15.94
C GLY A 91 51.06 -14.81 -16.33
N THR A 92 51.00 -16.06 -15.85
CA THR A 92 51.87 -17.19 -16.21
C THR A 92 51.43 -17.96 -17.47
N GLY A 93 50.30 -17.61 -18.10
CA GLY A 93 49.79 -18.27 -19.31
C GLY A 93 48.84 -19.45 -19.07
N GLU A 94 48.65 -19.86 -17.81
CA GLU A 94 47.70 -20.91 -17.42
C GLU A 94 46.27 -20.36 -17.27
N PHE A 95 45.29 -21.18 -17.63
CA PHE A 95 43.88 -20.87 -17.46
C PHE A 95 43.34 -21.51 -16.19
N VAL A 96 42.77 -20.71 -15.30
CA VAL A 96 42.07 -21.19 -14.11
C VAL A 96 40.59 -20.86 -14.24
N PHE A 97 39.74 -21.74 -13.68
CA PHE A 97 38.28 -21.57 -13.64
C PHE A 97 37.83 -21.20 -12.22
N PRO A 98 38.07 -19.97 -11.74
CA PRO A 98 37.57 -19.55 -10.44
C PRO A 98 36.04 -19.53 -10.38
N ARG A 99 35.52 -19.93 -9.22
CA ARG A 99 34.11 -19.75 -8.84
C ARG A 99 33.93 -18.32 -8.34
N GLN A 100 33.05 -17.56 -8.97
CA GLN A 100 32.74 -16.17 -8.65
C GLN A 100 31.33 -16.04 -8.10
N ASN A 101 31.21 -15.47 -6.91
CA ASN A 101 29.95 -15.24 -6.22
C ASN A 101 29.70 -13.74 -6.08
N PHE A 102 28.55 -13.27 -6.56
CA PHE A 102 28.13 -11.87 -6.52
C PHE A 102 26.89 -11.72 -5.66
N VAL A 103 26.89 -10.70 -4.79
CA VAL A 103 25.71 -10.25 -4.05
C VAL A 103 25.62 -8.74 -4.18
N ASP A 104 24.52 -8.26 -4.72
CA ASP A 104 24.19 -6.83 -4.80
C ASP A 104 22.95 -6.54 -3.96
N LEU A 105 22.97 -5.39 -3.28
CA LEU A 105 21.87 -4.88 -2.48
C LEU A 105 21.83 -3.36 -2.68
N GLN A 106 20.68 -2.85 -3.12
CA GLN A 106 20.48 -1.42 -3.35
C GLN A 106 19.21 -0.97 -2.65
N ALA A 107 19.34 0.06 -1.81
CA ALA A 107 18.24 0.71 -1.12
C ALA A 107 18.26 2.22 -1.40
N GLU A 108 17.08 2.79 -1.56
CA GLU A 108 16.87 4.19 -1.90
C GLU A 108 15.85 4.78 -0.92
N LEU A 109 16.25 5.82 -0.20
CA LEU A 109 15.41 6.59 0.70
C LEU A 109 15.05 7.91 0.03
N TYR A 110 13.77 8.17 -0.12
CA TYR A 110 13.22 9.42 -0.59
C TYR A 110 12.56 10.14 0.58
N VAL A 111 12.88 11.41 0.78
CA VAL A 111 12.17 12.29 1.72
C VAL A 111 11.74 13.53 0.95
N ASN A 112 10.44 13.72 0.80
CA ASN A 112 9.84 14.75 -0.03
C ASN A 112 9.09 15.75 0.85
N GLN A 113 9.45 17.02 0.78
CA GLN A 113 8.78 18.14 1.45
C GLN A 113 8.10 19.03 0.41
N PRO A 114 6.76 18.95 0.30
CA PRO A 114 5.93 19.92 -0.41
C PRO A 114 6.13 21.37 0.08
N ILE A 115 6.11 22.34 -0.82
CA ILE A 115 6.04 23.77 -0.49
C ILE A 115 4.62 24.26 -0.74
N ALA A 116 3.94 24.70 0.32
CA ALA A 116 2.54 25.11 0.27
C ALA A 116 2.28 26.32 -0.65
N GLN A 117 3.26 27.22 -0.81
CA GLN A 117 3.13 28.48 -1.52
C GLN A 117 3.36 28.36 -3.03
N THR A 118 4.33 27.55 -3.46
CA THR A 118 4.79 27.50 -4.86
C THR A 118 4.47 26.19 -5.57
N ASP A 119 3.79 25.26 -4.90
CA ASP A 119 3.56 23.89 -5.38
C ASP A 119 4.87 23.13 -5.69
N GLY A 120 6.01 23.65 -5.20
CA GLY A 120 7.31 23.02 -5.32
C GLY A 120 7.46 21.83 -4.38
N VAL A 121 8.52 21.06 -4.60
CA VAL A 121 8.93 19.95 -3.73
C VAL A 121 10.43 20.02 -3.57
N ILE A 122 10.88 19.95 -2.31
CA ILE A 122 12.27 19.68 -1.95
C ILE A 122 12.37 18.19 -1.64
N SER A 123 13.28 17.49 -2.31
CA SER A 123 13.46 16.05 -2.15
C SER A 123 14.89 15.75 -1.72
N LEU A 124 15.04 15.02 -0.62
CA LEU A 124 16.30 14.40 -0.21
C LEU A 124 16.27 12.93 -0.65
N VAL A 125 17.24 12.54 -1.47
CA VAL A 125 17.36 11.17 -1.98
C VAL A 125 18.69 10.58 -1.50
N GLY A 126 18.61 9.55 -0.67
CA GLY A 126 19.75 8.76 -0.23
C GLY A 126 19.76 7.42 -0.96
N VAL A 127 20.85 7.09 -1.64
CA VAL A 127 21.05 5.76 -2.25
C VAL A 127 22.16 5.07 -1.50
N MET A 128 21.93 3.82 -1.12
CA MET A 128 22.93 2.95 -0.53
C MET A 128 23.03 1.69 -1.37
N GLN A 129 24.18 1.50 -2.01
CA GLN A 129 24.48 0.27 -2.72
C GLN A 129 25.59 -0.49 -2.00
N ARG A 130 25.38 -1.79 -1.83
CA ARG A 130 26.37 -2.72 -1.33
C ARG A 130 26.60 -3.78 -2.39
N PHE A 131 27.84 -3.88 -2.84
CA PHE A 131 28.29 -4.91 -3.77
C PHE A 131 29.31 -5.80 -3.06
N ARG A 132 29.09 -7.12 -3.09
CA ARG A 132 30.02 -8.11 -2.55
C ARG A 132 30.37 -9.12 -3.63
N GLN A 133 31.66 -9.30 -3.85
CA GLN A 133 32.21 -10.31 -4.76
C GLN A 133 33.11 -11.26 -3.98
N SER A 134 32.97 -12.56 -4.20
CA SER A 134 33.87 -13.57 -3.68
C SER A 134 34.40 -14.41 -4.82
N ILE A 135 35.71 -14.60 -4.89
CA ILE A 135 36.40 -15.39 -5.88
C ILE A 135 37.07 -16.55 -5.15
N THR A 136 36.76 -17.78 -5.54
CA THR A 136 37.43 -18.99 -5.03
C THR A 136 38.25 -19.59 -6.16
N THR A 137 39.57 -19.66 -5.97
CA THR A 137 40.53 -20.27 -6.91
C THR A 137 41.15 -21.52 -6.28
N PRO A 138 41.21 -22.66 -7.01
CA PRO A 138 42.06 -23.76 -6.61
C PRO A 138 43.53 -23.37 -6.83
N ILE A 139 44.39 -23.67 -5.85
CA ILE A 139 45.84 -23.47 -5.90
C ILE A 139 46.53 -24.79 -5.54
N ASP A 140 47.44 -25.24 -6.40
CA ASP A 140 48.21 -26.46 -6.16
C ASP A 140 49.57 -26.12 -5.55
N PHE A 141 49.89 -26.74 -4.40
CA PHE A 141 51.18 -26.61 -3.75
C PHE A 141 51.75 -27.99 -3.43
N GLY A 142 52.77 -28.41 -4.18
CA GLY A 142 53.49 -29.66 -3.94
C GLY A 142 52.62 -30.93 -4.03
N GLY A 143 51.64 -30.97 -4.94
CA GLY A 143 50.74 -32.12 -5.14
C GLY A 143 49.50 -32.14 -4.23
N MET A 144 49.29 -31.12 -3.42
CA MET A 144 48.08 -30.89 -2.64
C MET A 144 47.31 -29.69 -3.21
N THR A 145 46.01 -29.85 -3.47
CA THR A 145 45.11 -28.78 -3.94
C THR A 145 44.47 -28.08 -2.75
N PHE A 146 44.61 -26.76 -2.68
CA PHE A 146 43.97 -25.89 -1.69
C PHE A 146 42.99 -24.92 -2.36
N GLU A 147 41.98 -24.46 -1.62
CA GLU A 147 41.08 -23.41 -2.08
C GLU A 147 41.44 -22.06 -1.46
N GLN A 148 41.78 -21.08 -2.30
CA GLN A 148 41.95 -19.69 -1.87
C GLN A 148 40.67 -18.90 -2.17
N LYS A 149 40.07 -18.32 -1.13
CA LYS A 149 38.88 -17.46 -1.24
C LYS A 149 39.22 -16.00 -0.98
N VAL A 150 39.06 -15.15 -1.98
CA VAL A 150 39.22 -13.69 -1.87
C VAL A 150 37.83 -13.06 -1.89
N THR A 151 37.48 -12.29 -0.87
CA THR A 151 36.19 -11.57 -0.78
C THR A 151 36.41 -10.07 -0.76
N SER A 152 35.75 -9.35 -1.65
CA SER A 152 35.68 -7.89 -1.68
C SER A 152 34.25 -7.44 -1.36
N THR A 153 34.11 -6.41 -0.53
CA THR A 153 32.82 -5.76 -0.24
C THR A 153 33.00 -4.26 -0.41
N THR A 154 32.14 -3.65 -1.21
CA THR A 154 32.14 -2.23 -1.50
C THR A 154 30.80 -1.62 -1.10
N TYR A 155 30.85 -0.46 -0.45
CA TYR A 155 29.68 0.34 -0.10
C TYR A 155 29.75 1.67 -0.86
N ILE A 156 28.68 2.03 -1.54
CA ILE A 156 28.57 3.24 -2.35
C ILE A 156 27.39 4.06 -1.82
N PRO A 157 27.60 4.92 -0.81
CA PRO A 157 26.59 5.85 -0.35
C PRO A 157 26.52 7.05 -1.29
N GLN A 158 25.31 7.47 -1.64
CA GLN A 158 25.06 8.70 -2.38
C GLN A 158 23.94 9.48 -1.68
N LEU A 159 24.10 10.79 -1.57
CA LEU A 159 23.09 11.69 -1.02
C LEU A 159 22.88 12.83 -2.00
N ARG A 160 21.63 13.07 -2.39
CA ARG A 160 21.26 14.10 -3.36
C ARG A 160 20.12 14.94 -2.80
N LEU A 161 20.30 16.26 -2.80
CA LEU A 161 19.22 17.21 -2.58
C LEU A 161 18.71 17.68 -3.94
N GLN A 162 17.40 17.62 -4.13
CA GLN A 162 16.73 18.03 -5.35
C GLN A 162 15.66 19.05 -5.02
N PHE A 163 15.49 20.03 -5.89
CA PHE A 163 14.43 21.01 -5.81
C PHE A 163 13.73 21.07 -7.14
N SER A 164 12.41 20.89 -7.13
CA SER A 164 11.57 20.96 -8.31
C SER A 164 10.41 21.91 -8.04
N GLN A 165 10.30 22.96 -8.85
CA GLN A 165 9.19 23.90 -8.79
C GLN A 165 8.67 24.17 -10.20
N PRO A 166 7.38 23.94 -10.47
CA PRO A 166 6.79 24.35 -11.72
C PRO A 166 6.69 25.87 -11.80
N LEU A 167 7.01 26.44 -12.96
CA LEU A 167 6.94 27.88 -13.21
C LEU A 167 5.62 28.23 -13.91
N PHE A 168 5.01 29.35 -13.50
CA PHE A 168 3.79 29.90 -14.11
C PHE A 168 2.58 28.95 -14.13
N THR A 169 2.52 27.98 -13.21
CA THR A 169 1.36 27.10 -13.05
C THR A 169 0.53 27.49 -11.83
N LEU A 170 -0.77 27.20 -11.88
CA LEU A 170 -1.63 27.30 -10.71
C LEU A 170 -1.14 26.36 -9.61
N ASN A 171 -1.06 26.86 -8.37
CA ASN A 171 -0.73 26.04 -7.21
C ASN A 171 -1.89 25.11 -6.86
N ARG A 172 -1.73 23.84 -7.24
CA ARG A 172 -2.80 22.84 -7.12
C ARG A 172 -3.07 22.51 -5.65
N ARG A 173 -2.03 22.37 -4.83
CA ARG A 173 -2.18 22.05 -3.39
C ARG A 173 -2.94 23.13 -2.63
N LYS A 174 -2.65 24.40 -2.89
CA LYS A 174 -3.38 25.53 -2.30
C LYS A 174 -4.84 25.54 -2.72
N THR A 175 -5.13 25.29 -4.00
CA THR A 175 -6.50 25.21 -4.51
C THR A 175 -7.25 24.00 -3.94
N LEU A 176 -6.60 22.85 -3.82
CA LEU A 176 -7.17 21.63 -3.24
C LEU A 176 -7.50 21.81 -1.76
N TYR A 177 -6.57 22.38 -0.99
CA TYR A 177 -6.80 22.71 0.42
C TYR A 177 -7.97 23.67 0.58
N ARG A 178 -8.00 24.78 -0.17
CA ARG A 178 -9.12 25.73 -0.12
C ARG A 178 -10.45 25.09 -0.53
N ARG A 179 -10.46 24.20 -1.52
CA ARG A 179 -11.69 23.48 -1.90
C ARG A 179 -12.13 22.53 -0.79
N ALA A 180 -11.21 21.84 -0.12
CA ALA A 180 -11.53 20.89 0.94
C ALA A 180 -12.01 21.59 2.22
N ASP A 181 -11.53 22.81 2.49
CA ASP A 181 -11.95 23.64 3.63
C ASP A 181 -13.35 24.25 3.45
N LEU A 182 -13.79 24.44 2.20
CA LEU A 182 -15.10 25.02 1.87
C LEU A 182 -16.25 23.99 1.82
N ASN A 183 -15.96 22.67 1.90
CA ASN A 183 -16.94 21.58 1.81
C ASN A 183 -17.09 20.85 3.15
#